data_AF-Q461Q9-F1
#
_entry.id   AF-Q461Q9-F1
#
_cell.length_a   1.000
_cell.length_b   1.000
_cell.length_c   1.000
_cell.angle_alpha   90.00
_cell.angle_beta   90.00
_cell.angle_gamma   90.00
#
_symmetry.space_group_name_H-M   'P 1'
#
loop_
_entity.id
_entity.type
_entity.pdbx_description
1 polymer ?
#
loop_
_entity_poly.entity_id
_entity_poly.type
_entity_poly.pdbx_seq_one_letter_code
_entity_poly.pdbx_strand_id
1 'polypeptide(L)' 'MLKLVFFLIFLSPLCLINNMYWMVQILLFLISFVFLLMNNFMNYWSEISYFLGSDMLSYGLIMLSLWICSLMLL' A
#
# COMPACT_ATOMS: atom_id res chain seq x y z
N MET A 1 -3.30 -6.67 5.52
CA MET A 1 -1.86 -6.57 5.14
C MET A 1 -1.49 -7.40 3.92
N LEU A 2 -1.81 -8.70 3.83
CA LEU A 2 -1.42 -9.55 2.67
C LEU A 2 -1.91 -9.01 1.31
N LYS A 3 -3.10 -8.41 1.28
CA LYS A 3 -3.65 -7.78 0.05
C LYS A 3 -2.70 -6.70 -0.50
N LEU A 4 -2.09 -5.88 0.37
CA LEU A 4 -1.08 -4.89 -0.02
C LEU A 4 0.19 -5.56 -0.54
N VAL A 5 0.65 -6.61 0.14
CA VAL A 5 1.88 -7.33 -0.25
C VAL A 5 1.72 -7.95 -1.63
N PHE A 6 0.60 -8.61 -1.91
CA PHE A 6 0.34 -9.18 -3.23
C PHE A 6 0.31 -8.10 -4.32
N PHE A 7 -0.32 -6.96 -4.06
CA PHE A 7 -0.31 -5.85 -5.03
C PHE A 7 1.11 -5.35 -5.31
N LEU A 8 1.95 -5.20 -4.29
CA LEU A 8 3.34 -4.77 -4.48
C LEU A 8 4.17 -5.79 -5.26
N ILE A 9 3.94 -7.09 -5.04
CA ILE A 9 4.58 -8.15 -5.84
C ILE A 9 4.17 -8.03 -7.31
N PHE A 10 2.89 -7.80 -7.61
CA PHE A 10 2.42 -7.60 -8.99
C PHE A 10 2.86 -6.26 -9.60
N LEU A 11 3.19 -5.25 -8.80
CA LEU A 11 3.82 -4.02 -9.29
C LEU A 11 5.25 -4.24 -9.77
N SER A 12 6.00 -5.17 -9.15
CA SER A 12 7.42 -5.39 -9.49
C SER A 12 7.68 -5.72 -10.98
N PRO A 13 6.93 -6.62 -11.67
CA PRO A 13 7.12 -6.84 -13.10
C PRO A 13 6.64 -5.66 -13.95
N LEU A 14 5.64 -4.89 -13.49
CA LEU A 14 5.11 -3.74 -14.24
C LEU A 14 6.13 -2.59 -14.31
N CYS A 15 7.00 -2.46 -13.31
CA CYS A 15 8.08 -1.48 -13.31
C CYS A 15 9.15 -1.73 -14.39
N LEU A 16 9.28 -2.95 -14.90
CA LEU A 16 10.32 -3.32 -15.88
C LEU A 16 9.91 -3.02 -17.34
N ILE A 17 8.65 -2.63 -17.57
CA ILE A 17 8.12 -2.34 -18.90
C ILE A 17 8.42 -0.89 -19.27
N ASN A 18 9.08 -0.67 -20.41
CA ASN A 18 9.38 0.66 -20.92
C ASN A 18 8.12 1.52 -21.08
N ASN A 19 8.22 2.81 -20.76
CA ASN A 19 7.15 3.83 -20.81
C ASN A 19 5.98 3.66 -19.81
N MET A 20 6.03 2.71 -18.87
CA MET A 20 4.93 2.48 -17.91
C MET A 20 5.04 3.29 -16.61
N TYR A 21 5.93 4.29 -16.56
CA TYR A 21 6.19 5.11 -15.38
C TYR A 21 4.91 5.76 -14.80
N TRP A 22 4.12 6.46 -15.62
CA TRP A 22 2.89 7.12 -15.18
C TRP A 22 1.85 6.12 -14.67
N MET A 23 1.79 4.93 -15.28
CA MET A 23 0.86 3.89 -14.85
C MET A 23 1.24 3.35 -13.46
N VAL A 24 2.53 3.10 -13.20
CA VAL A 24 3.01 2.66 -11.88
C VAL A 24 2.68 3.69 -10.81
N GLN A 25 2.83 4.98 -11.12
CA GLN A 25 2.51 6.07 -10.20
C GLN A 25 1.01 6.13 -9.87
N ILE A 26 0.13 6.05 -10.88
CA ILE A 26 -1.32 6.03 -10.68
C ILE A 26 -1.73 4.80 -9.83
N LEU A 27 -1.12 3.65 -10.07
CA LEU A 27 -1.37 2.43 -9.31
C LEU A 27 -0.97 2.57 -7.84
N LEU A 28 0.17 3.22 -7.55
CA LEU A 28 0.59 3.50 -6.17
C LEU A 28 -0.38 4.45 -5.46
N PHE A 29 -0.86 5.49 -6.13
CA PHE A 29 -1.91 6.36 -5.58
C PHE A 29 -3.21 5.59 -5.32
N LEU A 30 -3.63 4.75 -6.26
CA LEU A 30 -4.84 3.92 -6.10
C LEU A 30 -4.75 3.04 -4.85
N ILE A 31 -3.58 2.43 -4.60
CA ILE A 31 -3.42 1.60 -3.41
C ILE A 31 -3.51 2.41 -2.11
N SER A 32 -3.00 3.64 -2.11
CA SER A 32 -3.10 4.50 -0.93
C SER A 32 -4.56 4.87 -0.64
N PHE A 33 -5.38 5.11 -1.67
CA PHE A 33 -6.81 5.31 -1.50
C PHE A 33 -7.53 4.04 -0.99
N VAL A 34 -7.19 2.87 -1.52
CA VAL A 34 -7.76 1.61 -1.03
C VAL A 34 -7.39 1.37 0.42
N PHE A 35 -6.15 1.67 0.82
CA PHE A 35 -5.72 1.54 2.20
C PHE A 35 -6.44 2.55 3.11
N LEU A 36 -6.83 3.74 2.60
CA LEU A 36 -7.56 4.77 3.35
C LEU A 36 -8.95 4.24 3.77
N LEU A 37 -9.56 3.47 2.88
CA LEU A 37 -10.89 2.88 3.09
C LEU A 37 -10.89 1.67 4.04
N MET A 38 -9.74 1.00 4.23
CA MET A 38 -9.63 -0.20 5.08
C MET A 38 -9.52 0.11 6.58
N ASN A 39 -9.84 1.33 7.00
CA ASN A 39 -9.77 1.75 8.39
C ASN A 39 -10.91 1.16 9.23
N ASN A 40 -10.62 0.09 9.96
CA ASN A 40 -11.51 -0.52 10.95
C ASN A 40 -10.95 -0.33 12.37
N PHE A 41 -11.21 0.83 12.97
CA PHE A 41 -10.64 1.23 14.27
C PHE A 41 -11.38 0.68 15.51
N MET A 42 -12.32 -0.26 15.36
CA MET A 42 -13.07 -0.74 16.52
C MET A 42 -12.23 -1.57 17.51
N ASN A 43 -11.13 -2.17 17.06
CA ASN A 43 -10.18 -2.90 17.90
C ASN A 43 -8.77 -2.31 17.75
N TYR A 44 -8.01 -2.26 18.86
CA TYR A 44 -6.61 -1.79 18.88
C TYR A 44 -5.71 -2.51 17.87
N TRP A 45 -6.01 -3.78 17.58
CA TRP A 45 -5.40 -4.58 16.54
C TRP A 45 -6.44 -4.92 15.46
N SER A 46 -6.09 -4.67 14.20
CA SER A 46 -6.91 -5.00 13.03
C SER A 46 -6.13 -5.88 12.05
N GLU A 47 -6.85 -6.62 11.19
CA GLU A 47 -6.26 -7.42 10.10
C GLU A 47 -5.27 -8.54 10.51
N ILE A 48 -5.48 -9.20 11.64
CA ILE A 48 -4.59 -10.26 12.16
C ILE A 48 -4.68 -11.55 11.32
N SER A 49 -3.73 -11.78 10.41
CA SER A 49 -3.58 -13.07 9.72
C SER A 49 -2.14 -13.28 9.24
N TYR A 50 -1.64 -14.52 9.29
CA TYR A 50 -0.27 -14.88 8.89
C TYR A 50 0.83 -14.00 9.51
N PHE A 51 0.75 -13.73 10.82
CA PHE A 51 1.66 -12.85 11.57
C PHE A 51 1.67 -11.37 11.14
N LEU A 52 0.83 -10.99 10.17
CA LEU A 52 0.65 -9.60 9.79
C LEU A 52 -0.63 -9.08 10.48
N GLY A 53 -0.48 -8.01 11.22
CA GLY A 53 -1.57 -7.24 11.82
C GLY A 53 -1.24 -5.75 11.73
N SER A 54 -2.24 -4.90 11.91
CA SER A 54 -2.05 -3.46 11.95
C SER A 54 -2.79 -2.80 13.10
N ASP A 55 -2.03 -2.05 13.89
CA ASP A 55 -2.50 -1.13 14.92
C ASP A 55 -2.62 0.27 14.33
N MET A 56 -3.29 1.17 15.05
CA MET A 56 -3.50 2.56 14.62
C MET A 56 -2.20 3.29 14.25
N LEU A 57 -1.12 3.07 15.00
CA LEU A 57 0.21 3.64 14.68
C LEU A 57 0.79 3.02 13.41
N SER A 58 0.74 1.69 13.29
CA SER A 58 1.26 1.01 12.10
C SER A 58 0.48 1.39 10.84
N TYR A 59 -0.83 1.59 10.95
CA TYR A 59 -1.67 2.06 9.86
C TYR A 59 -1.22 3.43 9.34
N GLY A 60 -0.96 4.38 10.24
CA GLY A 60 -0.42 5.70 9.87
C GLY A 60 0.96 5.60 9.18
N LEU A 61 1.83 4.72 9.66
CA LEU A 61 3.15 4.51 9.05
C LEU A 61 3.09 3.83 7.68
N ILE A 62 2.20 2.85 7.50
CA ILE A 62 1.99 2.18 6.20
C ILE A 62 1.42 3.18 5.18
N MET A 63 0.53 4.07 5.61
CA MET A 63 0.04 5.16 4.76
C MET A 63 1.15 6.08 4.27
N LEU A 64 1.98 6.53 5.21
CA LEU A 64 3.11 7.42 4.92
C LEU A 64 4.11 6.78 3.96
N SER A 65 4.43 5.50 4.14
CA SER A 65 5.40 4.83 3.27
C SER A 65 4.91 4.70 1.83
N LEU A 66 3.62 4.39 1.62
CA LEU A 66 3.02 4.37 0.29
C LEU A 66 3.06 5.75 -0.39
N TRP A 67 2.80 6.81 0.37
CA TRP A 67 2.85 8.18 -0.14
C TRP A 67 4.28 8.61 -0.49
N ILE A 68 5.26 8.34 0.37
CA ILE A 68 6.67 8.65 0.08
C ILE A 68 7.12 7.92 -1.19
N CYS A 69 6.76 6.65 -1.37
CA CYS A 69 7.08 5.91 -2.60
C CYS A 69 6.44 6.53 -3.85
N SER A 70 5.18 6.97 -3.77
CA SER A 70 4.52 7.62 -4.92
C SER A 70 5.13 8.98 -5.26
N LEU A 71 5.60 9.72 -4.24
CA LEU A 71 6.24 11.03 -4.39
C LEU A 71 7.69 10.93 -4.85
N MET A 72 8.42 9.86 -4.51
CA MET A 72 9.76 9.62 -5.05
C MET A 72 9.76 9.36 -6.56
N LEU A 73 8.66 8.81 -7.07
CA LEU A 73 8.53 8.61 -8.50
C LEU A 73 8.29 9.94 -9.20
N LEU A 74 7.42 10.80 -8.65
CA LEU A 74 7.03 12.11 -9.21
C LEU A 74 8.23 13.03 -9.41
#